data_AF-A0A452XCF3-F1
#
_entry.id   AF-A0A452XCF3-F1
#
_cell.length_a   1.000
_cell.length_b   1.000
_cell.length_c   1.000
_cell.angle_alpha   90.00
_cell.angle_beta   90.00
_cell.angle_gamma   90.00
#
_symmetry.space_group_name_H-M   'P 1'
#
loop_
_entity.id
_entity.type
_entity.pdbx_description
1 polymer ?
#
loop_
_entity_poly.entity_id
_entity_poly.type
_entity_poly.pdbx_seq_one_letter_code
_entity_poly.pdbx_strand_id
1 'polypeptide(L)'
;DNVSEEFLCWQRFGNDVAHAGPSTQEPEAQSIGWGQGSDHAAESSAQGNGHGWQWLKDPRLDILGYRGIFPADTIPPLVEADKEADERHYLLWRIENGVAEGSTEIPKGEAIPLEYNLAGLNAISFDKGCYIGQELIARTHHRGVIRKRLIPLKFVDENDKGIYSVLNDAIIQSLSTGY
;
A
#
# COMPACT_ATOMS: atom_id res chain seq x y z
N ASP A 1 8.61 22.72 -4.12
CA ASP A 1 9.62 22.48 -3.07
C ASP A 1 9.69 20.99 -2.78
N ASN A 2 10.90 20.45 -2.61
CA ASN A 2 11.11 19.04 -2.32
C ASN A 2 10.99 18.82 -0.80
N VAL A 3 9.86 18.26 -0.35
CA VAL A 3 9.59 18.02 1.08
C VAL A 3 10.28 16.77 1.64
N SER A 4 10.98 15.99 0.81
CA SER A 4 11.66 14.76 1.26
C SER A 4 12.86 15.02 2.19
N GLU A 5 13.36 16.26 2.25
CA GLU A 5 14.42 16.65 3.18
C GLU A 5 13.86 16.96 4.58
N GLU A 6 12.58 17.31 4.67
CA GLU A 6 11.90 17.70 5.90
C GLU A 6 11.15 16.53 6.55
N PHE A 7 10.72 15.55 5.76
CA PHE A 7 9.87 14.45 6.21
C PHE A 7 10.35 13.09 5.73
N LEU A 8 10.22 12.09 6.61
CA LEU A 8 10.47 10.69 6.31
C LEU A 8 9.17 9.89 6.36
N CYS A 9 9.01 8.96 5.42
CA CYS A 9 7.96 7.96 5.45
C CYS A 9 8.43 6.77 6.29
N TRP A 10 7.62 6.40 7.27
CA TRP A 10 7.93 5.34 8.20
C TRP A 10 7.02 4.14 8.05
N GLN A 11 7.62 2.98 8.30
CA GLN A 11 6.97 1.70 8.35
C GLN A 11 7.02 1.13 9.76
N ARG A 12 5.87 0.70 10.31
CA ARG A 12 5.83 0.04 11.62
C ARG A 12 5.02 -1.26 11.58
N PHE A 13 5.56 -2.28 12.23
CA PHE A 13 4.92 -3.59 12.41
C PHE A 13 4.65 -3.85 13.91
N GLY A 14 3.62 -4.64 14.23
CA GLY A 14 3.22 -4.97 15.61
C GLY A 14 1.76 -4.61 15.93
N ASN A 15 1.30 -5.00 17.13
CA ASN A 15 -0.11 -4.92 17.53
C ASN A 15 -0.64 -3.49 17.74
N ASP A 16 -1.98 -3.38 17.69
CA ASP A 16 -2.77 -2.15 17.57
C ASP A 16 -2.32 -1.01 18.50
N VAL A 17 -2.27 0.19 17.90
CA VAL A 17 -2.27 1.45 18.64
C VAL A 17 -3.66 1.56 19.27
N ALA A 18 -3.76 1.48 20.60
CA ALA A 18 -4.99 1.86 21.27
C ALA A 18 -5.26 3.33 20.91
N HIS A 19 -6.27 3.58 20.07
CA HIS A 19 -6.78 4.91 19.86
C HIS A 19 -7.22 5.45 21.22
N ALA A 20 -6.47 6.39 21.79
CA ALA A 20 -7.01 7.23 22.85
C ALA A 20 -8.29 7.86 22.27
N GLY A 21 -9.43 7.63 22.93
CA GLY A 21 -10.76 7.88 22.39
C GLY A 21 -10.98 9.31 21.88
N PRO A 22 -12.01 9.53 21.04
CA PRO A 22 -12.23 10.81 20.38
C PRO A 22 -12.50 11.91 21.43
N SER A 23 -11.61 12.91 21.50
CA SER A 23 -11.93 14.18 22.13
C SER A 23 -12.56 15.10 21.09
N THR A 24 -13.80 15.49 21.37
CA THR A 24 -14.58 16.60 20.78
C THR A 24 -14.83 16.53 19.26
N GLN A 25 -16.06 16.18 18.91
CA GLN A 25 -16.63 16.37 17.57
C GLN A 25 -16.52 17.85 17.15
N GLU A 26 -15.80 18.12 16.06
CA GLU A 26 -15.96 19.37 15.31
C GLU A 26 -17.27 19.31 14.51
N PRO A 27 -18.03 20.42 14.44
CA PRO A 27 -19.36 20.41 13.85
C PRO A 27 -19.31 20.22 12.34
N GLU A 28 -20.18 19.33 11.92
CA GLU A 28 -20.55 18.90 10.58
C GLU A 28 -20.52 20.03 9.54
N ALA A 29 -19.47 20.07 8.71
CA ALA A 29 -19.48 20.87 7.49
C ALA A 29 -20.49 20.24 6.51
N GLN A 30 -21.65 20.89 6.39
CA GLN A 30 -22.76 20.48 5.55
C GLN A 30 -22.35 20.25 4.09
N SER A 31 -22.83 19.12 3.58
CA SER A 31 -22.60 18.59 2.23
C SER A 31 -22.93 19.56 1.11
N ILE A 32 -22.00 19.65 0.14
CA ILE A 32 -22.35 19.98 -1.25
C ILE A 32 -21.77 18.87 -2.15
N GLY A 33 -22.63 17.93 -2.54
CA GLY A 33 -22.58 17.25 -3.84
C GLY A 33 -21.67 16.02 -4.00
N TRP A 34 -22.33 14.93 -4.42
CA TRP A 34 -21.83 13.73 -5.13
C TRP A 34 -21.43 12.50 -4.30
N GLY A 35 -22.36 11.53 -4.27
CA GLY A 35 -22.07 10.09 -4.18
C GLY A 35 -21.89 9.53 -2.78
N GLN A 36 -22.92 8.86 -2.26
CA GLN A 36 -22.85 8.02 -1.07
C GLN A 36 -22.08 6.72 -1.40
N GLY A 37 -20.75 6.80 -1.39
CA GLY A 37 -19.86 5.65 -1.27
C GLY A 37 -18.88 5.94 -0.14
N SER A 38 -18.85 5.10 0.87
CA SER A 38 -17.87 5.18 1.95
C SER A 38 -16.50 4.78 1.39
N ASP A 39 -15.69 5.78 1.04
CA ASP A 39 -14.29 5.59 0.67
C ASP A 39 -13.44 5.57 1.95
N HIS A 40 -13.10 4.36 2.42
CA HIS A 40 -12.29 4.18 3.62
C HIS A 40 -10.87 4.79 3.49
N ALA A 41 -10.33 4.94 2.27
CA ALA A 41 -9.05 5.60 2.06
C ALA A 41 -9.17 7.12 2.25
N ALA A 42 -10.29 7.71 1.83
CA ALA A 42 -10.60 9.11 2.07
C ALA A 42 -10.92 9.39 3.55
N GLU A 43 -11.65 8.48 4.22
CA GLU A 43 -11.97 8.60 5.65
C GLU A 43 -10.72 8.57 6.54
N SER A 44 -9.75 7.72 6.23
CA SER A 44 -8.46 7.67 6.93
C SER A 44 -7.63 8.95 6.79
N SER A 45 -7.89 9.74 5.74
CA SER A 45 -7.17 10.99 5.47
C SER A 45 -7.81 12.20 6.17
N ALA A 46 -9.07 12.09 6.60
CA ALA A 46 -9.87 13.21 7.11
C ALA A 46 -9.86 13.35 8.64
N GLN A 47 -9.45 12.33 9.39
CA GLN A 47 -9.38 12.39 10.85
C GLN A 47 -7.98 12.82 11.33
N GLY A 48 -7.69 14.11 11.18
CA GLY A 48 -6.54 14.75 11.85
C GLY A 48 -6.91 15.07 13.29
N ASN A 49 -6.41 14.28 14.25
CA ASN A 49 -6.33 14.73 15.64
C ASN A 49 -5.37 15.95 15.71
N GLY A 50 -5.59 16.86 16.66
CA GLY A 50 -4.83 18.12 16.82
C GLY A 50 -3.31 17.98 17.08
N HIS A 51 -2.75 16.79 16.88
CA HIS A 51 -1.32 16.50 16.77
C HIS A 51 -1.12 15.76 15.44
N GLY A 52 -0.89 16.50 14.35
CA GLY A 52 -1.02 16.02 12.96
C GLY A 52 -0.10 14.90 12.47
N TRP A 53 0.63 14.21 13.35
CA TRP A 53 1.52 13.10 12.99
C TRP A 53 1.05 11.81 13.66
N GLN A 54 0.42 10.92 12.86
CA GLN A 54 -0.14 9.67 13.37
C GLN A 54 0.20 8.47 12.49
N TRP A 55 0.18 7.31 13.13
CA TRP A 55 0.25 6.02 12.45
C TRP A 55 -1.12 5.66 11.87
N LEU A 56 -1.16 5.35 10.58
CA LEU A 56 -2.33 4.88 9.85
C LEU A 56 -2.12 3.44 9.41
N LYS A 57 -3.15 2.60 9.42
CA LYS A 57 -3.04 1.23 8.90
C LYS A 57 -2.68 1.27 7.41
N ASP A 58 -1.83 0.35 6.95
CA ASP A 58 -1.55 0.21 5.52
C ASP A 58 -2.86 -0.18 4.81
N PRO A 59 -3.35 0.61 3.85
CA PRO A 59 -4.63 0.35 3.20
C PRO A 59 -4.59 -0.89 2.28
N ARG A 60 -3.40 -1.42 1.95
CA ARG A 60 -3.25 -2.53 1.01
C ARG A 60 -3.54 -3.87 1.66
N LEU A 61 -2.90 -4.14 2.80
CA LEU A 61 -3.03 -5.38 3.58
C LEU A 61 -2.69 -5.12 5.06
N ASP A 62 -3.45 -5.71 5.98
CA ASP A 62 -3.20 -5.62 7.43
C ASP A 62 -1.79 -6.10 7.84
N ILE A 63 -1.26 -7.11 7.13
CA ILE A 63 0.08 -7.68 7.38
C ILE A 63 1.22 -6.68 7.10
N LEU A 64 0.93 -5.60 6.37
CA LEU A 64 1.87 -4.50 6.13
C LEU A 64 1.83 -3.45 7.24
N GLY A 65 1.11 -3.67 8.34
CA GLY A 65 1.19 -2.86 9.55
C GLY A 65 0.69 -1.42 9.34
N TYR A 66 1.52 -0.45 9.74
CA TYR A 66 1.16 0.98 9.75
C TYR A 66 2.15 1.82 8.95
N ARG A 67 1.65 2.89 8.34
CA ARG A 67 2.40 3.98 7.72
C ARG A 67 2.29 5.24 8.55
N GLY A 68 3.33 6.05 8.53
CA GLY A 68 3.28 7.40 9.08
C GLY A 68 4.30 8.29 8.38
N ILE A 69 4.03 9.59 8.36
CA ILE A 69 4.96 10.60 7.85
C ILE A 69 5.34 11.45 9.07
N PHE A 70 6.63 11.60 9.32
CA PHE A 70 7.15 12.31 10.48
C PHE A 70 8.32 13.21 10.07
N PRO A 71 8.57 14.33 10.79
CA PRO A 71 9.74 15.16 10.56
C PRO A 71 11.04 14.36 10.63
N ALA A 72 11.97 14.63 9.71
CA ALA A 72 13.20 13.87 9.54
C ALA A 72 14.15 13.92 10.76
N ASP A 73 14.01 14.94 11.61
CA ASP A 73 14.78 15.14 12.83
C ASP A 73 14.14 14.51 14.08
N THR A 74 13.07 13.73 13.91
CA THR A 74 12.33 13.12 15.02
C THR A 74 12.23 11.60 14.91
N ILE A 75 12.31 10.92 16.05
CA ILE A 75 11.94 9.50 16.15
C ILE A 75 10.42 9.44 16.35
N PRO A 76 9.68 8.76 15.46
CA PRO A 76 8.23 8.63 15.61
C PRO A 76 7.82 8.00 16.95
N PRO A 77 6.63 8.31 17.48
CA PRO A 77 6.13 7.67 18.68
C PRO A 77 5.98 6.15 18.47
N LEU A 78 6.12 5.37 19.55
CA LEU A 78 5.96 3.90 19.53
C LEU A 78 7.02 3.16 18.68
N VAL A 79 8.16 3.82 18.42
CA VAL A 79 9.38 3.22 17.84
C VAL A 79 10.44 3.16 18.93
N GLU A 80 10.93 1.96 19.21
CA GLU A 80 12.10 1.76 20.05
C GLU A 80 13.35 1.89 19.16
N ALA A 81 14.30 2.76 19.55
CA ALA A 81 15.45 3.12 18.71
C ALA A 81 16.38 1.94 18.36
N ASP A 82 16.31 0.83 19.09
CA ASP A 82 17.08 -0.40 18.89
C ASP A 82 16.38 -1.44 17.99
N LYS A 83 15.19 -1.11 17.46
CA LYS A 83 14.36 -2.03 16.65
C LYS A 83 14.15 -1.57 15.21
N GLU A 84 14.96 -0.63 14.74
CA GLU A 84 14.94 -0.27 13.33
C GLU A 84 15.42 -1.44 12.47
N ALA A 85 14.63 -1.82 11.48
CA ALA A 85 14.98 -2.86 10.53
C ALA A 85 15.49 -2.22 9.23
N ASP A 86 16.52 -2.82 8.65
CA ASP A 86 17.03 -2.41 7.34
C ASP A 86 15.92 -2.49 6.27
N GLU A 87 15.88 -1.52 5.37
CA GLU A 87 14.88 -1.38 4.30
C GLU A 87 14.73 -2.66 3.46
N ARG A 88 15.80 -3.45 3.30
CA ARG A 88 15.75 -4.73 2.57
C ARG A 88 14.80 -5.73 3.19
N HIS A 89 14.62 -5.71 4.52
CA HIS A 89 13.64 -6.57 5.18
C HIS A 89 12.22 -6.17 4.82
N TYR A 90 11.94 -4.86 4.73
CA TYR A 90 10.65 -4.36 4.27
C TYR A 90 10.38 -4.76 2.81
N LEU A 91 11.37 -4.59 1.93
CA LEU A 91 11.28 -5.02 0.53
C LEU A 91 10.97 -6.51 0.42
N LEU A 92 11.73 -7.37 1.10
CA LEU A 92 11.51 -8.82 1.10
C LEU A 92 10.13 -9.18 1.64
N TRP A 93 9.69 -8.55 2.73
CA TRP A 93 8.36 -8.77 3.30
C TRP A 93 7.24 -8.43 2.32
N ARG A 94 7.34 -7.29 1.61
CA ARG A 94 6.38 -6.93 0.56
C ARG A 94 6.38 -7.92 -0.59
N ILE A 95 7.57 -8.30 -1.06
CA ILE A 95 7.73 -9.26 -2.16
C ILE A 95 7.10 -10.59 -1.79
N GLU A 96 7.36 -11.12 -0.59
CA GLU A 96 6.77 -12.38 -0.12
C GLU A 96 5.23 -12.32 -0.05
N ASN A 97 4.67 -11.15 0.24
CA ASN A 97 3.23 -10.90 0.26
C ASN A 97 2.65 -10.49 -1.12
N GLY A 98 3.46 -10.46 -2.18
CA GLY A 98 3.00 -10.13 -3.53
C GLY A 98 2.57 -8.67 -3.72
N VAL A 99 3.15 -7.74 -2.97
CA VAL A 99 2.79 -6.31 -2.99
C VAL A 99 3.85 -5.51 -3.73
N ALA A 100 3.54 -5.13 -4.98
CA ALA A 100 4.40 -4.23 -5.75
C ALA A 100 4.32 -2.78 -5.25
N GLU A 101 5.44 -2.06 -5.30
CA GLU A 101 5.55 -0.65 -4.92
C GLU A 101 6.53 0.11 -5.82
N GLY A 102 6.18 1.35 -6.15
CA GLY A 102 7.05 2.25 -6.91
C GLY A 102 7.18 1.91 -8.39
N SER A 103 7.89 2.77 -9.12
CA SER A 103 8.00 2.69 -10.58
C SER A 103 8.94 1.60 -11.08
N THR A 104 9.83 1.11 -10.22
CA THR A 104 10.73 -0.01 -10.56
C THR A 104 9.95 -1.31 -10.69
N GLU A 105 8.96 -1.51 -9.83
CA GLU A 105 8.12 -2.71 -9.81
C GLU A 105 6.86 -2.53 -10.68
N ILE A 106 6.35 -1.30 -10.82
CA ILE A 106 5.13 -0.96 -11.60
C ILE A 106 5.50 0.02 -12.73
N PRO A 107 5.79 -0.48 -13.96
CA PRO A 107 6.19 0.35 -15.09
C PRO A 107 5.10 1.35 -15.50
N LYS A 108 5.48 2.63 -15.56
CA LYS A 108 4.56 3.72 -15.94
C LYS A 108 4.10 3.56 -17.39
N GLY A 109 2.79 3.66 -17.62
CA GLY A 109 2.20 3.64 -18.96
C GLY A 109 2.01 2.26 -19.57
N GLU A 110 2.67 1.22 -19.04
CA GLU A 110 2.55 -0.16 -19.53
C GLU A 110 1.80 -1.06 -18.55
N ALA A 111 1.91 -0.80 -17.24
CA ALA A 111 1.26 -1.61 -16.21
C ALA A 111 -0.26 -1.56 -16.30
N ILE A 112 -0.90 -2.72 -16.38
CA ILE A 112 -2.36 -2.86 -16.26
C ILE A 112 -2.69 -3.08 -14.77
N PRO A 113 -3.43 -2.17 -14.11
CA PRO A 113 -3.66 -2.23 -12.65
C PRO A 113 -4.17 -3.58 -12.11
N LEU A 114 -5.04 -4.25 -12.87
CA LEU A 114 -5.59 -5.55 -12.48
C LEU A 114 -4.57 -6.68 -12.52
N GLU A 115 -3.52 -6.58 -13.36
CA GLU A 115 -2.42 -7.55 -13.40
C GLU A 115 -1.50 -7.40 -12.18
N TYR A 116 -1.46 -6.21 -11.57
CA TYR A 116 -0.67 -5.91 -10.35
C TYR A 116 -1.49 -6.09 -9.06
N ASN A 117 -2.59 -6.83 -9.13
CA ASN A 117 -3.49 -7.10 -7.99
C ASN A 117 -4.09 -5.84 -7.33
N LEU A 118 -4.06 -4.67 -7.97
CA LEU A 118 -4.48 -3.40 -7.36
C LEU A 118 -5.98 -3.37 -6.96
N ALA A 119 -6.83 -4.17 -7.61
CA ALA A 119 -8.21 -4.36 -7.16
C ALA A 119 -8.30 -5.10 -5.81
N GLY A 120 -7.39 -6.06 -5.55
CA GLY A 120 -7.32 -6.79 -4.28
C GLY A 120 -6.53 -6.06 -3.19
N LEU A 121 -5.81 -4.99 -3.54
CA LEU A 121 -5.05 -4.13 -2.62
C LEU A 121 -5.78 -2.81 -2.35
N ASN A 122 -7.11 -2.81 -2.48
CA ASN A 122 -8.00 -1.68 -2.19
C ASN A 122 -7.71 -0.38 -3.00
N ALA A 123 -7.01 -0.48 -4.14
CA ALA A 123 -6.65 0.70 -4.94
C ALA A 123 -7.69 1.02 -6.05
N ILE A 124 -8.67 0.15 -6.27
CA ILE A 124 -9.71 0.31 -7.30
C ILE A 124 -11.07 0.10 -6.66
N SER A 125 -11.94 1.11 -6.76
CA SER A 125 -13.37 0.98 -6.47
C SER A 125 -14.14 0.92 -7.79
N PHE A 126 -15.03 -0.05 -7.91
CA PHE A 126 -15.89 -0.27 -9.09
C PHE A 126 -17.24 0.45 -8.98
N ASP A 127 -17.54 0.99 -7.81
CA ASP A 127 -18.79 1.63 -7.40
C ASP A 127 -18.69 3.15 -7.21
N LYS A 128 -17.49 3.73 -7.30
CA LYS A 128 -17.29 5.18 -7.28
C LYS A 128 -17.63 5.86 -8.61
N GLY A 129 -17.69 7.19 -8.56
CA GLY A 129 -17.92 8.05 -9.72
C GLY A 129 -16.84 7.94 -10.81
N CYS A 130 -17.02 8.70 -11.89
CA CYS A 130 -16.15 8.62 -13.08
C CYS A 130 -14.70 9.04 -12.79
N TYR A 131 -13.73 8.20 -13.16
CA TYR A 131 -12.30 8.51 -13.11
C TYR A 131 -11.57 8.09 -14.40
N ILE A 132 -10.41 8.68 -14.65
CA ILE A 132 -9.64 8.45 -15.88
C ILE A 132 -9.24 6.97 -15.99
N GLY A 133 -9.52 6.36 -17.15
CA GLY A 133 -9.19 4.96 -17.42
C GLY A 133 -10.20 3.95 -16.86
N GLN A 134 -11.27 4.38 -16.19
CA GLN A 134 -12.27 3.49 -15.60
C GLN A 134 -12.88 2.53 -16.62
N GLU A 135 -13.17 2.97 -17.85
CA GLU A 135 -13.79 2.10 -18.86
C GLU A 135 -12.90 0.90 -19.22
N LEU A 136 -11.58 1.11 -19.33
CA LEU A 136 -10.64 0.03 -19.61
C LEU A 136 -10.56 -0.96 -18.43
N ILE A 137 -10.54 -0.43 -17.20
CA ILE A 137 -10.49 -1.24 -15.97
C ILE A 137 -11.77 -2.06 -15.82
N ALA A 138 -12.95 -1.44 -15.94
CA ALA A 138 -14.24 -2.10 -15.85
C ALA A 138 -14.40 -3.17 -16.95
N ARG A 139 -14.04 -2.85 -18.19
CA ARG A 139 -14.09 -3.81 -19.31
C ARG A 139 -13.22 -5.04 -19.05
N THR A 140 -12.02 -4.83 -18.53
CA THR A 140 -11.09 -5.92 -18.22
C THR A 140 -11.60 -6.77 -17.05
N HIS A 141 -12.16 -6.13 -16.02
CA HIS A 141 -12.78 -6.80 -14.88
C HIS A 141 -14.00 -7.67 -15.30
N HIS A 142 -14.91 -7.13 -16.11
CA HIS A 142 -16.12 -7.83 -16.52
C HIS A 142 -15.91 -8.90 -17.61
N ARG A 143 -14.79 -8.84 -18.36
CA ARG A 143 -14.40 -9.92 -19.30
C ARG A 143 -13.96 -11.21 -18.61
N GLY A 144 -13.91 -11.23 -17.28
CA GLY A 144 -13.92 -12.44 -16.46
C GLY A 144 -12.54 -12.87 -15.95
N VAL A 145 -11.55 -13.07 -16.82
CA VAL A 145 -10.27 -13.66 -16.41
C VAL A 145 -9.09 -12.72 -16.66
N ILE A 146 -8.46 -12.30 -15.57
CA ILE A 146 -7.14 -11.66 -15.59
C ILE A 146 -6.11 -12.77 -15.84
N ARG A 147 -5.56 -12.82 -17.06
CA ARG A 147 -4.68 -13.92 -17.49
C ARG A 147 -3.25 -13.78 -17.00
N LYS A 148 -2.81 -12.56 -16.71
CA LYS A 148 -1.47 -12.23 -16.21
C LYS A 148 -1.58 -11.62 -14.84
N ARG A 149 -0.86 -12.14 -13.86
CA ARG A 149 -0.82 -11.57 -12.52
C ARG A 149 0.59 -11.51 -11.97
N LEU A 150 0.86 -10.46 -11.19
CA LEU A 150 1.98 -10.31 -10.30
C LEU A 150 1.89 -11.40 -9.22
N ILE A 151 2.92 -12.26 -9.13
CA ILE A 151 2.95 -13.39 -8.21
C ILE A 151 4.32 -13.44 -7.51
N PRO A 152 4.36 -13.63 -6.17
CA PRO A 152 5.62 -13.82 -5.45
C PRO A 152 6.27 -15.16 -5.83
N LEU A 153 7.57 -15.14 -6.10
CA LEU A 153 8.35 -16.34 -6.41
C LEU A 153 9.48 -16.52 -5.41
N LYS A 154 9.69 -17.76 -4.97
CA LYS A 154 10.81 -18.17 -4.13
C LYS A 154 11.65 -19.18 -4.89
N PHE A 155 12.91 -18.84 -5.14
CA PHE A 155 13.89 -19.75 -5.71
C PHE A 155 14.50 -20.57 -4.57
N VAL A 156 14.54 -21.89 -4.74
CA VAL A 156 15.13 -22.83 -3.79
C VAL A 156 16.33 -23.51 -4.44
N ASP A 157 17.40 -23.71 -3.68
CA ASP A 157 18.53 -24.52 -4.13
C ASP A 157 18.26 -26.03 -3.91
N GLU A 158 19.21 -26.87 -4.32
CA GLU A 158 19.11 -28.33 -4.16
C GLU A 158 19.02 -28.80 -2.69
N ASN A 159 19.30 -27.91 -1.72
CA ASN A 159 19.21 -28.18 -0.29
C ASN A 159 17.97 -27.56 0.36
N ASP A 160 16.98 -27.13 -0.43
CA ASP A 160 15.79 -26.38 0.02
C ASP A 160 16.12 -25.10 0.80
N LYS A 161 17.35 -24.60 0.68
CA LYS A 161 17.70 -23.28 1.18
C LYS A 161 17.24 -22.26 0.16
N GLY A 162 16.39 -21.33 0.60
CA GLY A 162 15.97 -20.22 -0.23
C GLY A 162 17.20 -19.49 -0.76
N ILE A 163 17.28 -19.29 -2.06
CA ILE A 163 18.29 -18.45 -2.69
C ILE A 163 17.88 -17.00 -2.43
N TYR A 164 18.17 -16.51 -1.23
CA TYR A 164 17.96 -15.09 -0.86
C TYR A 164 19.09 -14.19 -1.39
N SER A 165 19.99 -14.71 -2.21
CA SER A 165 21.09 -13.94 -2.78
C SER A 165 20.56 -12.99 -3.83
N VAL A 166 20.29 -11.75 -3.40
CA VAL A 166 20.46 -10.55 -4.20
C VAL A 166 19.77 -10.66 -5.56
N LEU A 167 18.44 -10.80 -5.55
CA LEU A 167 17.64 -10.29 -6.65
C LEU A 167 17.60 -8.76 -6.48
N ASN A 168 18.73 -8.10 -6.77
CA ASN A 168 18.75 -6.65 -6.98
C ASN A 168 17.78 -6.23 -8.11
N ASP A 169 17.38 -7.20 -8.93
CA ASP A 169 16.24 -7.13 -9.82
C ASP A 169 15.21 -8.16 -9.35
N ALA A 170 14.26 -7.75 -8.50
CA ALA A 170 13.11 -8.60 -8.16
C ALA A 170 12.35 -8.88 -9.47
N ILE A 171 12.62 -10.04 -10.07
CA ILE A 171 11.86 -10.52 -11.23
C ILE A 171 10.50 -10.95 -10.69
N ILE A 172 9.59 -9.99 -10.56
CA ILE A 172 8.19 -10.30 -10.39
C ILE A 172 7.64 -10.58 -11.79
N GLN A 173 7.76 -11.83 -12.23
CA GLN A 173 7.24 -12.24 -13.52
C GLN A 173 5.72 -12.35 -13.46
N SER A 174 5.04 -11.71 -14.42
CA SER A 174 3.64 -12.00 -14.66
C SER A 174 3.52 -13.39 -15.29
N LEU A 175 2.92 -14.34 -14.59
CA LEU A 175 2.61 -15.64 -15.18
C LEU A 175 1.31 -15.53 -15.97
N SER A 176 1.38 -15.87 -17.26
CA SER A 176 0.21 -16.02 -18.12
C SER A 176 -0.28 -17.46 -18.04
N THR A 177 -1.41 -17.73 -17.37
CA THR A 177 -2.05 -19.06 -17.45
C THR A 177 -2.68 -19.22 -18.84
N GLY A 178 -2.03 -20.00 -19.70
CA GLY A 178 -2.54 -20.34 -21.02
C GLY A 178 -3.64 -21.41 -20.94
N TYR A 179 -4.73 -21.19 -21.67
CA TYR A 179 -5.58 -22.22 -22.26
C TYR A 179 -5.65 -21.94 -23.76
#